data_AF-A0A3B0R052-F1
#
_entry.id   AF-A0A3B0R052-F1
#
_cell.length_a   1.000
_cell.length_b   1.000
_cell.length_c   1.000
_cell.angle_alpha   90.00
_cell.angle_beta   90.00
_cell.angle_gamma   90.00
#
_symmetry.space_group_name_H-M   'P 1'
#
loop_
_entity.id
_entity.type
_entity.pdbx_description
1 polymer ?
#
loop_
_entity_poly.entity_id
_entity_poly.type
_entity_poly.pdbx_seq_one_letter_code
_entity_poly.pdbx_strand_id
1 'polypeptide(L)'
;VNNYGFWEDKNYVLIRKDSDKDIAEKHNISIEDLSIKIKQWKDILLTEREKRSRPRLDDKVLTSWNALMLKGYADAYRVFNDPQFLAAAIKNANFIINKQLTADGSLNHSYKDGKSTINGYLEDYAATVDAFISLYEDTLDEQWLQTAKNLTDYAFDHFFDDNSKMFYFTSDKDASLVTRNIEYRDNVIPASNSIMAKNLFKLSHYFDNEAYYNTATTMLHNINPEIASYPPGFSNWLDLMLNYTNNYYEVAIVGDKALEKIQELNQSYIPNKLIVGSTNDNTLPLLENRYVEGETYIYVCVNKACKLPVKEVEKALTLIEK
;
A
#
# COMPACT_ATOMS: atom_id res chain seq x y z
N VAL A 1 8.49 -41.48 12.53
CA VAL A 1 9.52 -40.54 12.03
C VAL A 1 9.87 -40.97 10.60
N ASN A 2 9.76 -40.09 9.61
CA ASN A 2 10.04 -40.40 8.20
C ASN A 2 11.16 -39.50 7.67
N ASN A 3 11.77 -39.87 6.53
CA ASN A 3 12.85 -39.09 5.93
C ASN A 3 12.39 -37.72 5.42
N TYR A 4 11.09 -37.55 5.16
CA TYR A 4 10.52 -36.30 4.69
C TYR A 4 10.62 -35.19 5.74
N GLY A 5 10.45 -35.53 7.02
CA GLY A 5 10.61 -34.59 8.13
C GLY A 5 12.03 -34.48 8.67
N PHE A 6 13.05 -35.09 8.04
CA PHE A 6 14.42 -35.02 8.55
C PHE A 6 14.98 -33.60 8.45
N TRP A 7 15.49 -33.10 9.58
CA TRP A 7 16.20 -31.83 9.71
C TRP A 7 17.62 -32.09 10.22
N GLU A 8 18.49 -31.08 10.14
CA GLU A 8 19.90 -31.19 10.53
C GLU A 8 20.11 -31.76 11.94
N ASP A 9 21.27 -32.39 12.17
CA ASP A 9 21.67 -32.97 13.47
C ASP A 9 20.73 -34.05 14.02
N LYS A 10 20.15 -34.88 13.15
CA LYS A 10 19.17 -35.93 13.52
C LYS A 10 17.90 -35.38 14.18
N ASN A 11 17.61 -34.10 13.97
CA ASN A 11 16.33 -33.53 14.34
C ASN A 11 15.27 -33.88 13.29
N TYR A 12 14.00 -33.85 13.70
CA TYR A 12 12.90 -34.08 12.77
C TYR A 12 11.82 -33.03 12.98
N VAL A 13 11.39 -32.39 11.89
CA VAL A 13 10.17 -31.61 11.86
C VAL A 13 9.01 -32.59 11.82
N LEU A 14 8.17 -32.56 12.85
CA LEU A 14 6.98 -33.38 12.92
C LEU A 14 5.92 -32.83 11.96
N ILE A 15 5.78 -33.45 10.79
CA ILE A 15 4.82 -33.05 9.77
C ILE A 15 3.65 -34.03 9.79
N ARG A 16 2.44 -33.48 9.91
CA ARG A 16 1.20 -34.23 9.78
C ARG A 16 0.93 -34.53 8.31
N LYS A 17 0.78 -35.81 7.95
CA LYS A 17 0.54 -36.26 6.57
C LYS A 17 -0.93 -36.59 6.29
N ASP A 18 -1.63 -37.14 7.28
CA ASP A 18 -2.97 -37.68 7.13
C ASP A 18 -4.02 -36.76 7.78
N SER A 19 -5.25 -36.77 7.28
CA SER A 19 -6.34 -35.93 7.81
C SER A 19 -6.79 -36.41 9.22
N ASP A 20 -7.58 -35.60 9.94
CA ASP A 20 -8.16 -36.04 11.23
C ASP A 20 -9.02 -37.29 11.06
N LYS A 21 -9.76 -37.36 9.95
CA LYS A 21 -10.61 -38.51 9.62
C LYS A 21 -9.78 -39.79 9.41
N ASP A 22 -8.73 -39.71 8.58
CA ASP A 22 -7.90 -40.90 8.26
C ASP A 22 -7.19 -41.44 9.50
N ILE A 23 -6.71 -40.54 10.39
CA ILE A 23 -6.04 -40.92 11.64
C ILE A 23 -7.05 -41.55 12.62
N ALA A 24 -8.24 -40.96 12.74
CA ALA A 24 -9.30 -41.46 13.59
C ALA A 24 -9.73 -42.88 13.17
N GLU A 25 -9.97 -43.10 11.88
CA GLU A 25 -10.30 -44.40 11.30
C GLU A 25 -9.17 -45.42 11.50
N LYS A 26 -7.93 -45.05 11.15
CA LYS A 26 -6.75 -45.94 11.29
C LYS A 26 -6.51 -46.42 12.71
N HIS A 27 -6.82 -45.57 13.70
CA HIS A 27 -6.59 -45.87 15.12
C HIS A 27 -7.86 -46.27 15.86
N ASN A 28 -8.99 -46.45 15.16
CA ASN A 28 -10.29 -46.81 15.74
C ASN A 28 -10.70 -45.91 16.92
N ILE A 29 -10.56 -44.60 16.75
CA ILE A 29 -11.02 -43.57 17.71
C ILE A 29 -11.99 -42.61 17.04
N SER A 30 -12.81 -41.91 17.82
CA SER A 30 -13.64 -40.84 17.28
C SER A 30 -12.79 -39.60 16.92
N ILE A 31 -13.32 -38.74 16.04
CA ILE A 31 -12.67 -37.47 15.68
C ILE A 31 -12.63 -36.55 16.91
N GLU A 32 -13.66 -36.58 17.74
CA GLU A 32 -13.74 -35.84 19.00
C GLU A 32 -12.63 -36.29 19.97
N ASP A 33 -12.43 -37.60 20.14
CA ASP A 33 -11.36 -38.15 21.00
C ASP A 33 -9.97 -37.79 20.47
N LEU A 34 -9.78 -37.84 19.15
CA LEU A 34 -8.52 -37.42 18.52
C LEU A 34 -8.26 -35.93 18.77
N SER A 35 -9.27 -35.07 18.65
CA SER A 35 -9.16 -33.62 18.90
C SER A 35 -8.76 -33.33 20.35
N ILE A 36 -9.37 -34.03 21.32
CA ILE A 36 -9.02 -33.92 22.75
C ILE A 36 -7.56 -34.30 22.97
N LYS A 37 -7.11 -35.43 22.38
CA LYS A 37 -5.70 -35.88 22.48
C LYS A 37 -4.74 -34.87 21.85
N ILE A 38 -5.04 -34.35 20.67
CA ILE A 38 -4.21 -33.34 19.99
C ILE A 38 -4.06 -32.09 20.84
N LYS A 39 -5.16 -31.61 21.45
CA LYS A 39 -5.12 -30.46 22.35
C LYS A 39 -4.19 -30.74 23.54
N GLN A 40 -4.37 -31.88 24.21
CA GLN A 40 -3.51 -32.28 25.33
C GLN A 40 -2.03 -32.39 24.94
N TRP A 41 -1.72 -32.98 23.78
CA TRP A 41 -0.34 -33.06 23.28
C TRP A 41 0.24 -31.68 22.98
N LYS A 42 -0.54 -30.77 22.38
CA LYS A 42 -0.11 -29.39 22.14
C LYS A 42 0.18 -28.65 23.45
N ASP A 43 -0.63 -28.85 24.48
CA ASP A 43 -0.43 -28.22 25.78
C ASP A 43 0.86 -28.73 26.46
N ILE A 44 1.12 -30.05 26.40
CA ILE A 44 2.36 -30.67 26.90
C ILE A 44 3.58 -30.13 26.14
N LEU A 45 3.51 -30.11 24.80
CA LEU A 45 4.60 -29.64 23.94
C LEU A 45 4.85 -28.13 24.10
N LEU A 46 3.79 -27.34 24.32
CA LEU A 46 3.89 -25.91 24.59
C LEU A 46 4.63 -25.68 25.91
N THR A 47 4.27 -26.41 26.97
CA THR A 47 4.94 -26.34 28.28
C THR A 47 6.44 -26.61 28.18
N GLU A 48 6.85 -27.62 27.41
CA GLU A 48 8.28 -27.89 27.16
C GLU A 48 8.94 -26.83 26.28
N ARG A 49 8.23 -26.32 25.26
CA ARG A 49 8.73 -25.26 24.37
C ARG A 49 8.97 -23.95 25.12
N GLU A 50 8.13 -23.63 26.11
CA GLU A 50 8.28 -22.41 26.93
C GLU A 50 9.52 -22.41 27.81
N LYS A 51 10.14 -23.57 28.07
CA LYS A 51 11.44 -23.66 28.75
C LYS A 51 12.62 -23.21 27.87
N ARG A 52 12.43 -23.13 26.55
CA ARG A 52 13.47 -22.68 25.61
C ARG A 52 13.60 -21.16 25.69
N SER A 53 14.83 -20.66 25.59
CA SER A 53 15.05 -19.23 25.42
C SER A 53 14.32 -18.75 24.16
N ARG A 54 13.43 -17.76 24.32
CA ARG A 54 12.71 -17.18 23.18
C ARG A 54 13.72 -16.48 22.27
N PRO A 55 13.57 -16.57 20.93
CA PRO A 55 14.31 -15.69 20.02
C PRO A 55 14.12 -14.24 20.45
N ARG A 56 15.16 -13.42 20.30
CA ARG A 56 15.03 -11.97 20.54
C ARG A 56 13.99 -11.42 19.57
N LEU A 57 13.06 -10.62 20.09
CA LEU A 57 12.14 -9.85 19.26
C LEU A 57 12.89 -8.63 18.75
N ASP A 58 12.90 -8.42 17.44
CA ASP A 58 13.16 -7.08 16.92
C ASP A 58 11.85 -6.30 17.05
N ASP A 59 11.81 -5.44 18.05
CA ASP A 59 10.67 -4.57 18.40
C ASP A 59 10.76 -3.20 17.73
N LYS A 60 11.70 -3.03 16.78
CA LYS A 60 11.80 -1.83 15.96
C LYS A 60 10.60 -1.71 15.04
N VAL A 61 10.02 -0.52 15.04
CA VAL A 61 8.92 -0.13 14.15
C VAL A 61 9.55 0.65 12.99
N LEU A 62 9.41 0.15 11.76
CA LEU A 62 9.93 0.80 10.54
C LEU A 62 8.82 1.59 9.85
N THR A 63 9.14 2.80 9.40
CA THR A 63 8.16 3.69 8.74
C THR A 63 7.62 3.07 7.46
N SER A 64 8.49 2.59 6.57
CA SER A 64 8.08 1.93 5.33
C SER A 64 7.16 0.73 5.57
N TRP A 65 7.49 -0.14 6.55
CA TRP A 65 6.66 -1.32 6.87
C TRP A 65 5.32 -0.95 7.48
N ASN A 66 5.27 0.09 8.30
CA ASN A 66 4.01 0.60 8.84
C ASN A 66 3.16 1.22 7.74
N ALA A 67 3.76 1.92 6.79
CA ALA A 67 3.03 2.45 5.64
C ALA A 67 2.49 1.33 4.73
N LEU A 68 3.26 0.28 4.46
CA LEU A 68 2.77 -0.91 3.73
C LEU A 68 1.60 -1.58 4.47
N MET A 69 1.70 -1.69 5.80
CA MET A 69 0.62 -2.25 6.63
C MET A 69 -0.63 -1.36 6.62
N LEU A 70 -0.46 -0.03 6.67
CA LEU A 70 -1.54 0.95 6.57
C LEU A 70 -2.30 0.76 5.26
N LYS A 71 -1.58 0.70 4.13
CA LYS A 71 -2.18 0.46 2.82
C LYS A 71 -2.94 -0.86 2.77
N GLY A 72 -2.36 -1.94 3.33
CA GLY A 72 -3.04 -3.23 3.42
C GLY A 72 -4.35 -3.19 4.22
N TYR A 73 -4.41 -2.39 5.29
CA TYR A 73 -5.65 -2.18 6.04
C TYR A 73 -6.67 -1.34 5.24
N ALA A 74 -6.24 -0.32 4.51
CA ALA A 74 -7.11 0.44 3.61
C ALA A 74 -7.72 -0.47 2.53
N ASP A 75 -6.89 -1.30 1.88
CA ASP A 75 -7.36 -2.28 0.89
C ASP A 75 -8.33 -3.30 1.49
N ALA A 76 -8.06 -3.79 2.70
CA ALA A 76 -8.97 -4.69 3.42
C ALA A 76 -10.31 -4.01 3.74
N TYR A 77 -10.29 -2.74 4.15
CA TYR A 77 -11.51 -1.97 4.38
C TYR A 77 -12.35 -1.84 3.10
N ARG A 78 -11.74 -1.51 1.95
CA ARG A 78 -12.45 -1.39 0.66
C ARG A 78 -13.20 -2.66 0.28
N VAL A 79 -12.60 -3.82 0.52
CA VAL A 79 -13.16 -5.12 0.11
C VAL A 79 -14.15 -5.66 1.13
N PHE A 80 -13.81 -5.63 2.42
CA PHE A 80 -14.61 -6.26 3.46
C PHE A 80 -15.63 -5.32 4.12
N ASN A 81 -15.48 -4.01 3.93
CA ASN A 81 -16.28 -2.97 4.58
C ASN A 81 -16.33 -3.12 6.12
N ASP A 82 -15.25 -3.65 6.72
CA ASP A 82 -15.11 -3.75 8.17
C ASP A 82 -14.45 -2.48 8.72
N PRO A 83 -15.15 -1.66 9.53
CA PRO A 83 -14.62 -0.40 10.04
C PRO A 83 -13.38 -0.58 10.94
N GLN A 84 -13.12 -1.79 11.46
CA GLN A 84 -11.90 -2.05 12.24
C GLN A 84 -10.63 -1.92 11.40
N PHE A 85 -10.69 -2.27 10.12
CA PHE A 85 -9.55 -2.11 9.21
C PHE A 85 -9.26 -0.62 8.97
N LEU A 86 -10.29 0.18 8.68
CA LEU A 86 -10.11 1.62 8.52
C LEU A 86 -9.60 2.29 9.81
N ALA A 87 -10.14 1.91 10.96
CA ALA A 87 -9.69 2.42 12.25
C ALA A 87 -8.20 2.09 12.52
N ALA A 88 -7.75 0.88 12.14
CA ALA A 88 -6.34 0.49 12.24
C ALA A 88 -5.46 1.30 11.28
N ALA A 89 -5.91 1.52 10.03
CA ALA A 89 -5.20 2.35 9.06
C ALA A 89 -5.05 3.80 9.55
N ILE A 90 -6.13 4.43 10.01
CA ILE A 90 -6.12 5.81 10.55
C ILE A 90 -5.21 5.91 11.78
N LYS A 91 -5.26 4.92 12.69
CA LYS A 91 -4.37 4.90 13.86
C LYS A 91 -2.90 4.85 13.46
N ASN A 92 -2.57 4.03 12.47
CA ASN A 92 -1.21 3.92 11.93
C ASN A 92 -0.76 5.21 11.22
N ALA A 93 -1.63 5.79 10.38
CA ALA A 93 -1.37 7.06 9.71
C ALA A 93 -1.06 8.19 10.71
N ASN A 94 -1.87 8.28 11.77
CA ASN A 94 -1.63 9.21 12.87
C ASN A 94 -0.33 8.91 13.63
N PHE A 95 0.08 7.65 13.77
CA PHE A 95 1.39 7.34 14.34
C PHE A 95 2.52 7.89 13.46
N ILE A 96 2.45 7.69 12.13
CA ILE A 96 3.44 8.21 11.19
C ILE A 96 3.52 9.74 11.28
N ILE A 97 2.38 10.45 11.21
CA ILE A 97 2.36 11.92 11.34
C ILE A 97 2.91 12.38 12.70
N ASN A 98 2.50 11.76 13.81
CA ASN A 98 2.82 12.28 15.14
C ASN A 98 4.20 11.85 15.66
N LYS A 99 4.80 10.80 15.09
CA LYS A 99 6.05 10.21 15.59
C LYS A 99 7.16 10.15 14.55
N GLN A 100 6.85 9.92 13.28
CA GLN A 100 7.88 9.73 12.24
C GLN A 100 8.13 11.00 11.44
N LEU A 101 7.08 11.75 11.12
CA LEU A 101 7.19 13.05 10.46
C LEU A 101 7.77 14.09 11.41
N THR A 102 8.82 14.77 10.97
CA THR A 102 9.50 15.81 11.73
C THR A 102 9.00 17.19 11.31
N ALA A 103 9.38 18.22 12.07
CA ALA A 103 8.99 19.59 11.80
C ALA A 103 9.60 20.18 10.51
N ASP A 104 10.70 19.61 9.99
CA ASP A 104 11.31 20.06 8.72
C ASP A 104 10.74 19.33 7.49
N GLY A 105 9.73 18.48 7.68
CA GLY A 105 9.10 17.71 6.61
C GLY A 105 9.75 16.37 6.31
N SER A 106 10.87 16.04 6.98
CA SER A 106 11.51 14.72 6.83
C SER A 106 10.78 13.62 7.60
N LEU A 107 10.95 12.38 7.16
CA LEU A 107 10.56 11.18 7.90
C LEU A 107 11.77 10.58 8.63
N ASN A 108 11.52 10.00 9.80
CA ASN A 108 12.44 9.04 10.41
C ASN A 108 12.18 7.64 9.85
N HIS A 109 13.22 6.82 9.76
CA HIS A 109 13.11 5.43 9.30
C HIS A 109 12.64 4.49 10.43
N SER A 110 13.10 4.73 11.66
CA SER A 110 12.92 3.78 12.76
C SER A 110 12.36 4.40 14.03
N TYR A 111 11.54 3.62 14.74
CA TYR A 111 11.02 3.96 16.04
C TYR A 111 11.20 2.81 17.02
N LYS A 112 11.76 3.13 18.18
CA LYS A 112 11.95 2.18 19.27
C LYS A 112 12.00 2.92 20.61
N ASP A 113 11.41 2.33 21.65
CA ASP A 113 11.45 2.84 23.03
C ASP A 113 11.06 4.32 23.17
N GLY A 114 10.03 4.75 22.42
CA GLY A 114 9.53 6.13 22.46
C GLY A 114 10.32 7.13 21.63
N LYS A 115 11.34 6.67 20.88
CA LYS A 115 12.27 7.53 20.14
C LYS A 115 12.25 7.18 18.66
N SER A 116 12.14 8.22 17.83
CA SER A 116 12.36 8.13 16.40
C SER A 116 13.83 8.42 16.11
N THR A 117 14.44 7.59 15.29
CA THR A 117 15.86 7.65 14.94
C THR A 117 16.06 7.23 13.49
N ILE A 118 17.24 7.60 12.96
CA ILE A 118 17.67 7.33 11.58
C ILE A 118 16.83 8.14 10.59
N ASN A 119 17.51 8.90 9.74
CA ASN A 119 16.87 9.64 8.67
C ASN A 119 16.16 8.67 7.70
N GLY A 120 15.00 9.06 7.19
CA GLY A 120 14.19 8.25 6.30
C GLY A 120 14.90 7.97 4.98
N TYR A 121 14.75 6.74 4.49
CA TYR A 121 15.15 6.36 3.13
C TYR A 121 13.99 6.59 2.16
N LEU A 122 14.27 6.59 0.86
CA LEU A 122 13.24 6.77 -0.18
C LEU A 122 12.06 5.79 -0.01
N GLU A 123 12.32 4.56 0.47
CA GLU A 123 11.25 3.59 0.76
C GLU A 123 10.22 4.12 1.78
N ASP A 124 10.66 4.87 2.79
CA ASP A 124 9.78 5.42 3.84
C ASP A 124 8.85 6.47 3.23
N TYR A 125 9.38 7.33 2.36
CA TYR A 125 8.59 8.34 1.64
C TYR A 125 7.65 7.66 0.63
N ALA A 126 8.17 6.79 -0.23
CA ALA A 126 7.39 6.14 -1.29
C ALA A 126 6.23 5.32 -0.70
N ALA A 127 6.48 4.50 0.31
CA ALA A 127 5.43 3.72 0.96
C ALA A 127 4.42 4.60 1.70
N THR A 128 4.87 5.64 2.42
CA THR A 128 3.96 6.54 3.17
C THR A 128 3.06 7.33 2.24
N VAL A 129 3.60 7.85 1.13
CA VAL A 129 2.83 8.59 0.11
C VAL A 129 1.76 7.68 -0.50
N ASP A 130 2.12 6.45 -0.90
CA ASP A 130 1.18 5.48 -1.47
C ASP A 130 0.05 5.14 -0.47
N ALA A 131 0.42 4.94 0.79
CA ALA A 131 -0.51 4.66 1.89
C ALA A 131 -1.46 5.84 2.18
N PHE A 132 -0.97 7.07 2.15
CA PHE A 132 -1.78 8.27 2.42
C PHE A 132 -2.70 8.63 1.26
N ILE A 133 -2.27 8.43 0.01
CA ILE A 133 -3.17 8.52 -1.16
C ILE A 133 -4.30 7.49 -1.01
N SER A 134 -3.96 6.25 -0.62
CA SER A 134 -4.94 5.21 -0.37
C SER A 134 -5.92 5.60 0.75
N LEU A 135 -5.42 6.14 1.87
CA LEU A 135 -6.29 6.54 2.98
C LEU A 135 -7.21 7.72 2.61
N TYR A 136 -6.74 8.66 1.78
CA TYR A 136 -7.58 9.72 1.23
C TYR A 136 -8.73 9.15 0.40
N GLU A 137 -8.48 8.20 -0.50
CA GLU A 137 -9.53 7.59 -1.34
C GLU A 137 -10.65 6.93 -0.50
N ASP A 138 -10.36 6.51 0.73
CA ASP A 138 -11.32 5.85 1.63
C ASP A 138 -12.02 6.79 2.63
N THR A 139 -11.41 7.95 2.91
CA THR A 139 -11.86 8.88 3.97
C THR A 139 -12.31 10.24 3.44
N LEU A 140 -11.86 10.61 2.24
CA LEU A 140 -11.94 11.97 1.68
C LEU A 140 -11.33 13.06 2.58
N ASP A 141 -10.47 12.69 3.51
CA ASP A 141 -9.74 13.63 4.35
C ASP A 141 -8.48 14.10 3.61
N GLU A 142 -8.56 15.33 3.08
CA GLU A 142 -7.52 15.97 2.29
C GLU A 142 -6.19 16.13 3.03
N GLN A 143 -6.16 16.05 4.37
CA GLN A 143 -4.92 16.08 5.12
C GLN A 143 -3.97 14.97 4.65
N TRP A 144 -4.49 13.78 4.34
CA TRP A 144 -3.67 12.66 3.87
C TRP A 144 -3.09 12.94 2.49
N LEU A 145 -3.91 13.44 1.57
CA LEU A 145 -3.48 13.76 0.21
C LEU A 145 -2.47 14.91 0.17
N GLN A 146 -2.70 15.97 0.95
CA GLN A 146 -1.77 17.09 1.05
C GLN A 146 -0.45 16.69 1.71
N THR A 147 -0.50 15.85 2.75
CA THR A 147 0.72 15.32 3.38
C THR A 147 1.49 14.41 2.43
N ALA A 148 0.79 13.59 1.63
CA ALA A 148 1.40 12.78 0.58
C ALA A 148 2.13 13.66 -0.44
N LYS A 149 1.49 14.76 -0.90
CA LYS A 149 2.14 15.72 -1.80
C LYS A 149 3.40 16.33 -1.18
N ASN A 150 3.32 16.81 0.06
CA ASN A 150 4.45 17.45 0.75
C ASN A 150 5.63 16.48 0.93
N LEU A 151 5.36 15.21 1.24
CA LEU A 151 6.40 14.17 1.33
C LEU A 151 7.04 13.87 -0.03
N THR A 152 6.25 13.90 -1.11
CA THR A 152 6.77 13.77 -2.47
C THR A 152 7.64 14.98 -2.85
N ASP A 153 7.22 16.21 -2.53
CA ASP A 153 8.03 17.41 -2.76
C ASP A 153 9.36 17.32 -2.00
N TYR A 154 9.34 16.90 -0.73
CA TYR A 154 10.56 16.67 0.06
C TYR A 154 11.46 15.59 -0.57
N ALA A 155 10.86 14.53 -1.13
CA ALA A 155 11.61 13.49 -1.82
C ALA A 155 12.32 14.02 -3.07
N PHE A 156 11.69 14.94 -3.82
CA PHE A 156 12.35 15.63 -4.94
C PHE A 156 13.56 16.41 -4.48
N ASP A 157 13.41 17.21 -3.42
CA ASP A 157 14.48 18.09 -2.95
C ASP A 157 15.73 17.33 -2.47
N HIS A 158 15.54 16.14 -1.89
CA HIS A 158 16.61 15.45 -1.15
C HIS A 158 17.07 14.11 -1.76
N PHE A 159 16.29 13.51 -2.66
CA PHE A 159 16.57 12.18 -3.21
C PHE A 159 16.66 12.16 -4.73
N PHE A 160 16.01 13.09 -5.45
CA PHE A 160 15.99 13.06 -6.90
C PHE A 160 17.37 13.39 -7.50
N ASP A 161 17.78 12.61 -8.50
CA ASP A 161 19.00 12.81 -9.27
C ASP A 161 18.65 13.26 -10.69
N ASP A 162 19.09 14.46 -11.03
CA ASP A 162 18.85 15.06 -12.34
C ASP A 162 19.50 14.32 -13.50
N ASN A 163 20.56 13.54 -13.25
CA ASN A 163 21.26 12.82 -14.31
C ASN A 163 20.53 11.53 -14.70
N SER A 164 20.18 10.70 -13.71
CA SER A 164 19.45 9.45 -13.93
C SER A 164 17.94 9.64 -14.08
N LYS A 165 17.41 10.81 -13.67
CA LYS A 165 15.96 11.08 -13.57
C LYS A 165 15.24 10.03 -12.71
N MET A 166 15.91 9.62 -11.64
CA MET A 166 15.47 8.66 -10.64
C MET A 166 15.79 9.20 -9.25
N PHE A 167 15.28 8.55 -8.21
CA PHE A 167 15.56 8.90 -6.83
C PHE A 167 16.62 7.95 -6.23
N TYR A 168 17.62 8.51 -5.58
CA TYR A 168 18.52 7.77 -4.72
C TYR A 168 17.78 7.19 -3.53
N PHE A 169 18.29 6.08 -2.98
CA PHE A 169 17.72 5.42 -1.81
C PHE A 169 17.97 6.22 -0.52
N THR A 170 19.16 6.79 -0.34
CA THR A 170 19.52 7.63 0.81
C THR A 170 19.32 9.10 0.50
N SER A 171 19.16 9.95 1.52
CA SER A 171 19.06 11.40 1.37
C SER A 171 20.43 12.03 1.10
N ASP A 172 20.46 13.21 0.49
CA ASP A 172 21.65 14.06 0.40
C ASP A 172 22.07 14.67 1.75
N LYS A 173 21.19 14.65 2.76
CA LYS A 173 21.48 15.02 4.16
C LYS A 173 22.20 13.91 4.94
N ASP A 174 22.24 12.69 4.43
CA ASP A 174 22.92 11.57 5.09
C ASP A 174 24.45 11.71 5.01
N ALA A 175 25.15 10.99 5.88
CA ALA A 175 26.60 10.90 5.80
C ALA A 175 27.03 10.44 4.39
N SER A 176 27.95 11.18 3.79
CA SER A 176 28.39 10.93 2.42
C SER A 176 28.89 9.49 2.25
N LEU A 177 28.24 8.76 1.34
CA LEU A 177 28.65 7.44 0.90
C LEU A 177 29.49 7.57 -0.37
N VAL A 178 30.38 6.61 -0.63
CA VAL A 178 31.17 6.54 -1.87
C VAL A 178 30.27 6.48 -3.11
N THR A 179 29.11 5.82 -2.99
CA THR A 179 28.07 5.80 -4.01
C THR A 179 26.69 5.74 -3.34
N ARG A 180 25.71 6.45 -3.90
CA ARG A 180 24.29 6.35 -3.51
C ARG A 180 23.62 5.35 -4.45
N ASN A 181 22.94 4.37 -3.87
CA ASN A 181 22.22 3.36 -4.65
C ASN A 181 20.89 3.93 -5.18
N ILE A 182 20.45 3.47 -6.35
CA ILE A 182 19.09 3.68 -6.87
C ILE A 182 18.41 2.32 -6.88
N GLU A 183 17.40 2.17 -6.04
CA GLU A 183 16.63 0.93 -5.95
C GLU A 183 15.44 1.01 -6.90
N TYR A 184 15.51 0.27 -8.01
CA TYR A 184 14.49 0.28 -9.07
C TYR A 184 13.99 -1.12 -9.48
N ARG A 185 14.59 -2.20 -9.00
CA ARG A 185 14.12 -3.57 -9.26
C ARG A 185 13.28 -4.08 -8.10
N ASP A 186 12.06 -4.50 -8.38
CA ASP A 186 11.19 -5.12 -7.40
C ASP A 186 11.79 -6.46 -6.93
N ASN A 187 11.67 -6.74 -5.64
CA ASN A 187 12.15 -7.99 -5.04
C ASN A 187 11.09 -8.54 -4.07
N VAL A 188 11.46 -8.87 -2.83
CA VAL A 188 10.52 -9.32 -1.79
C VAL A 188 9.39 -8.31 -1.58
N ILE A 189 9.69 -7.03 -1.73
CA ILE A 189 8.74 -5.92 -1.80
C ILE A 189 9.00 -5.08 -3.07
N PRO A 190 8.04 -4.25 -3.51
CA PRO A 190 8.27 -3.33 -4.61
C PRO A 190 9.40 -2.35 -4.30
N ALA A 191 10.17 -1.98 -5.32
CA ALA A 191 11.27 -1.03 -5.21
C ALA A 191 10.78 0.37 -4.83
N SER A 192 11.57 1.12 -4.06
CA SER A 192 11.23 2.49 -3.68
C SER A 192 10.97 3.41 -4.89
N ASN A 193 11.73 3.28 -6.00
CA ASN A 193 11.45 4.04 -7.23
C ASN A 193 10.19 3.57 -7.97
N SER A 194 9.83 2.28 -7.91
CA SER A 194 8.62 1.78 -8.61
C SER A 194 7.36 2.28 -7.92
N ILE A 195 7.34 2.24 -6.58
CA ILE A 195 6.27 2.85 -5.77
C ILE A 195 6.21 4.37 -6.00
N MET A 196 7.36 5.06 -5.95
CA MET A 196 7.39 6.52 -6.15
C MET A 196 6.88 6.92 -7.54
N ALA A 197 7.23 6.19 -8.60
CA ALA A 197 6.73 6.48 -9.94
C ALA A 197 5.20 6.36 -10.03
N LYS A 198 4.58 5.37 -9.35
CA LYS A 198 3.13 5.26 -9.24
C LYS A 198 2.51 6.41 -8.44
N ASN A 199 3.18 6.83 -7.36
CA ASN A 199 2.73 7.97 -6.56
C ASN A 199 2.75 9.26 -7.38
N LEU A 200 3.84 9.52 -8.10
CA LEU A 200 3.96 10.66 -9.00
C LEU A 200 2.86 10.68 -10.06
N PHE A 201 2.59 9.52 -10.67
CA PHE A 201 1.48 9.39 -11.61
C PHE A 201 0.15 9.77 -10.95
N LYS A 202 -0.22 9.16 -9.81
CA LYS A 202 -1.48 9.51 -9.11
C LYS A 202 -1.55 10.98 -8.69
N LEU A 203 -0.51 11.50 -8.06
CA LEU A 203 -0.44 12.89 -7.60
C LEU A 203 -0.48 13.88 -8.76
N SER A 204 0.05 13.51 -9.94
CA SER A 204 -0.07 14.35 -11.13
C SER A 204 -1.52 14.58 -11.54
N HIS A 205 -2.38 13.57 -11.40
CA HIS A 205 -3.82 13.71 -11.65
C HIS A 205 -4.53 14.48 -10.54
N TYR A 206 -4.25 14.19 -9.27
CA TYR A 206 -4.89 14.89 -8.14
C TYR A 206 -4.62 16.40 -8.14
N PHE A 207 -3.42 16.81 -8.55
CA PHE A 207 -2.95 18.20 -8.46
C PHE A 207 -2.73 18.89 -9.81
N ASP A 208 -3.13 18.28 -10.93
CA ASP A 208 -2.81 18.72 -12.31
C ASP A 208 -1.33 19.11 -12.48
N ASN A 209 -0.42 18.27 -11.95
CA ASN A 209 1.01 18.55 -11.88
C ASN A 209 1.76 17.84 -13.02
N GLU A 210 2.04 18.58 -14.09
CA GLU A 210 2.73 18.06 -15.28
C GLU A 210 4.17 17.59 -15.00
N ALA A 211 4.88 18.22 -14.05
CA ALA A 211 6.24 17.80 -13.70
C ALA A 211 6.26 16.40 -13.09
N TYR A 212 5.27 16.06 -12.25
CA TYR A 212 5.11 14.72 -11.70
C TYR A 212 4.80 13.70 -12.79
N TYR A 213 3.87 14.02 -13.70
CA TYR A 213 3.51 13.14 -14.82
C TYR A 213 4.71 12.83 -15.72
N ASN A 214 5.46 13.87 -16.12
CA ASN A 214 6.62 13.75 -16.98
C ASN A 214 7.76 12.97 -16.32
N THR A 215 7.95 13.16 -15.00
CA THR A 215 8.94 12.40 -14.22
C THR A 215 8.57 10.93 -14.16
N ALA A 216 7.33 10.60 -13.78
CA ALA A 216 6.84 9.21 -13.75
C ALA A 216 6.98 8.52 -15.11
N THR A 217 6.67 9.23 -16.19
CA THR A 217 6.81 8.74 -17.57
C THR A 217 8.28 8.44 -17.90
N THR A 218 9.19 9.34 -17.55
CA THR A 218 10.64 9.17 -17.79
C THR A 218 11.20 8.01 -16.97
N MET A 219 10.82 7.89 -15.70
CA MET A 219 11.21 6.76 -14.84
C MET A 219 10.77 5.42 -15.46
N LEU A 220 9.53 5.33 -15.95
CA LEU A 220 9.02 4.14 -16.63
C LEU A 220 9.79 3.83 -17.92
N HIS A 221 10.10 4.84 -18.73
CA HIS A 221 10.91 4.66 -19.95
C HIS A 221 12.33 4.16 -19.65
N ASN A 222 12.96 4.65 -18.59
CA ASN A 222 14.32 4.27 -18.21
C ASN A 222 14.45 2.77 -17.90
N ILE A 223 13.42 2.16 -17.32
CA ILE A 223 13.44 0.73 -16.95
C ILE A 223 12.90 -0.18 -18.06
N ASN A 224 12.24 0.36 -19.08
CA ASN A 224 11.58 -0.41 -20.14
C ASN A 224 12.52 -1.40 -20.87
N PRO A 225 13.79 -1.06 -21.19
CA PRO A 225 14.72 -2.01 -21.82
C PRO A 225 14.97 -3.26 -20.97
N GLU A 226 14.91 -3.13 -19.64
CA GLU A 226 15.21 -4.23 -18.71
C GLU A 226 14.01 -5.15 -18.48
N ILE A 227 12.79 -4.61 -18.54
CA ILE A 227 11.55 -5.39 -18.41
C ILE A 227 11.56 -6.58 -19.36
N ALA A 228 11.94 -6.38 -20.62
CA ALA A 228 11.93 -7.43 -21.64
C ALA A 228 12.84 -8.63 -21.28
N SER A 229 13.91 -8.38 -20.51
CA SER A 229 14.88 -9.41 -20.11
C SER A 229 14.47 -10.15 -18.83
N TYR A 230 13.79 -9.49 -17.90
CA TYR A 230 13.40 -10.05 -16.61
C TYR A 230 12.11 -9.45 -16.04
N PRO A 231 10.93 -9.72 -16.64
CA PRO A 231 9.67 -9.12 -16.22
C PRO A 231 9.30 -9.29 -14.73
N PRO A 232 9.56 -10.46 -14.07
CA PRO A 232 9.18 -10.65 -12.67
C PRO A 232 9.77 -9.60 -11.70
N GLY A 233 10.97 -9.08 -11.99
CA GLY A 233 11.62 -8.04 -11.20
C GLY A 233 11.09 -6.63 -11.43
N PHE A 234 10.03 -6.46 -12.21
CA PHE A 234 9.44 -5.16 -12.54
C PHE A 234 7.90 -5.19 -12.51
N SER A 235 7.31 -6.04 -11.67
CA SER A 235 5.86 -6.22 -11.59
C SER A 235 5.11 -4.92 -11.22
N ASN A 236 5.69 -4.09 -10.34
CA ASN A 236 5.09 -2.82 -9.92
C ASN A 236 5.19 -1.75 -11.02
N TRP A 237 6.26 -1.79 -11.82
CA TRP A 237 6.40 -0.96 -13.01
C TRP A 237 5.46 -1.36 -14.14
N LEU A 238 5.24 -2.67 -14.34
CA LEU A 238 4.27 -3.17 -15.30
C LEU A 238 2.84 -2.74 -14.91
N ASP A 239 2.53 -2.71 -13.62
CA ASP A 239 1.28 -2.14 -13.12
C ASP A 239 1.15 -0.64 -13.43
N LEU A 240 2.22 0.14 -13.26
CA LEU A 240 2.26 1.54 -13.71
C LEU A 240 2.05 1.65 -15.22
N MET A 241 2.70 0.79 -16.01
CA MET A 241 2.59 0.78 -17.46
C MET A 241 1.13 0.58 -17.92
N LEU A 242 0.36 -0.24 -17.22
CA LEU A 242 -1.07 -0.42 -17.51
C LEU A 242 -1.88 0.88 -17.40
N ASN A 243 -1.48 1.80 -16.53
CA ASN A 243 -2.14 3.12 -16.41
C ASN A 243 -1.86 4.04 -17.60
N TYR A 244 -0.76 3.82 -18.33
CA TYR A 244 -0.44 4.59 -19.55
C TYR A 244 -0.99 3.92 -20.81
N THR A 245 -1.11 2.59 -20.83
CA THR A 245 -1.55 1.85 -22.03
C THR A 245 -3.06 1.64 -22.12
N ASN A 246 -3.76 1.75 -20.99
CA ASN A 246 -5.23 1.67 -20.92
C ASN A 246 -5.83 3.02 -20.50
N ASN A 247 -7.15 3.15 -20.59
CA ASN A 247 -7.84 4.30 -20.01
C ASN A 247 -7.60 4.34 -18.50
N TYR A 248 -7.08 5.47 -18.00
CA TYR A 248 -7.00 5.77 -16.59
C TYR A 248 -8.16 6.69 -16.20
N TYR A 249 -9.06 6.18 -15.36
CA TYR A 249 -10.31 6.85 -15.02
C TYR A 249 -10.16 7.71 -13.76
N GLU A 250 -10.44 9.00 -13.89
CA GLU A 250 -10.60 9.93 -12.77
C GLU A 250 -12.07 9.93 -12.35
N VAL A 251 -12.38 9.28 -11.22
CA VAL A 251 -13.75 9.19 -10.71
C VAL A 251 -13.95 10.21 -9.60
N ALA A 252 -14.55 11.36 -9.93
CA ALA A 252 -14.86 12.40 -8.95
C ALA A 252 -16.28 12.21 -8.38
N ILE A 253 -16.42 12.18 -7.06
CA ILE A 253 -17.71 11.99 -6.38
C ILE A 253 -17.93 13.15 -5.41
N VAL A 254 -18.92 13.99 -5.70
CA VAL A 254 -19.15 15.24 -4.96
C VAL A 254 -20.58 15.31 -4.45
N GLY A 255 -20.73 15.57 -3.14
CA GLY A 255 -22.01 15.74 -2.45
C GLY A 255 -22.11 14.94 -1.15
N ASP A 256 -23.20 15.15 -0.41
CA ASP A 256 -23.41 14.62 0.95
C ASP A 256 -23.24 13.10 1.07
N LYS A 257 -23.53 12.35 -0.01
CA LYS A 257 -23.44 10.88 -0.07
C LYS A 257 -22.15 10.37 -0.72
N ALA A 258 -21.10 11.19 -0.81
CA ALA A 258 -19.88 10.81 -1.53
C ALA A 258 -19.24 9.51 -0.98
N LEU A 259 -19.09 9.40 0.35
CA LEU A 259 -18.52 8.22 1.00
C LEU A 259 -19.37 6.95 0.78
N GLU A 260 -20.71 7.06 0.83
CA GLU A 260 -21.61 5.93 0.55
C GLU A 260 -21.43 5.43 -0.88
N LYS A 261 -21.33 6.34 -1.85
CA LYS A 261 -21.11 6.00 -3.27
C LYS A 261 -19.73 5.42 -3.53
N ILE A 262 -18.70 5.86 -2.81
CA ILE A 262 -17.36 5.28 -2.88
C ILE A 262 -17.38 3.84 -2.36
N GLN A 263 -18.03 3.59 -1.22
CA GLN A 263 -18.18 2.24 -0.68
C GLN A 263 -18.90 1.30 -1.65
N GLU A 264 -19.98 1.77 -2.28
CA GLU A 264 -20.69 1.02 -3.32
C GLU A 264 -19.82 0.77 -4.56
N LEU A 265 -19.10 1.79 -5.04
CA LEU A 265 -18.19 1.68 -6.18
C LEU A 265 -17.05 0.69 -5.93
N ASN A 266 -16.55 0.63 -4.69
CA ASN A 266 -15.46 -0.27 -4.29
C ASN A 266 -15.86 -1.75 -4.24
N GLN A 267 -17.17 -2.08 -4.31
CA GLN A 267 -17.64 -3.45 -4.52
C GLN A 267 -17.29 -3.99 -5.92
N SER A 268 -16.93 -3.12 -6.86
CA SER A 268 -16.46 -3.48 -8.19
C SER A 268 -14.95 -3.27 -8.31
N TYR A 269 -14.24 -4.30 -8.76
CA TYR A 269 -12.81 -4.21 -9.05
C TYR A 269 -12.56 -3.42 -10.33
N ILE A 270 -11.90 -2.26 -10.20
CA ILE A 270 -11.55 -1.36 -11.30
C ILE A 270 -10.09 -0.96 -11.10
N PRO A 271 -9.14 -1.56 -11.85
CA PRO A 271 -7.71 -1.38 -11.59
C PRO A 271 -7.17 0.00 -12.02
N ASN A 272 -7.55 0.50 -13.20
CA ASN A 272 -7.02 1.74 -13.77
C ASN A 272 -7.91 2.95 -13.41
N LYS A 273 -8.07 3.21 -12.11
CA LYS A 273 -8.80 4.40 -11.63
C LYS A 273 -8.06 5.12 -10.50
N LEU A 274 -8.47 6.36 -10.27
CA LEU A 274 -8.40 7.02 -8.97
C LEU A 274 -9.78 7.46 -8.53
N ILE A 275 -9.93 7.72 -7.24
CA ILE A 275 -11.14 8.28 -6.64
C ILE A 275 -10.79 9.61 -5.99
N VAL A 276 -11.56 10.63 -6.29
CA VAL A 276 -11.45 11.94 -5.67
C VAL A 276 -12.84 12.37 -5.23
N GLY A 277 -13.00 12.98 -4.06
CA GLY A 277 -14.34 13.34 -3.62
C GLY A 277 -14.36 14.38 -2.52
N SER A 278 -15.53 14.99 -2.35
CA SER A 278 -15.80 15.93 -1.27
C SER A 278 -17.28 15.91 -0.94
N THR A 279 -17.62 16.19 0.31
CA THR A 279 -19.00 16.39 0.77
C THR A 279 -19.48 17.84 0.59
N ASN A 280 -18.57 18.75 0.24
CA ASN A 280 -18.82 20.18 0.11
C ASN A 280 -18.04 20.76 -1.09
N ASP A 281 -18.24 22.05 -1.36
CA ASP A 281 -17.49 22.75 -2.39
C ASP A 281 -15.98 22.70 -2.11
N ASN A 282 -15.19 22.50 -3.16
CA ASN A 282 -13.78 22.11 -3.03
C ASN A 282 -12.92 22.65 -4.18
N THR A 283 -11.69 23.03 -3.87
CA THR A 283 -10.76 23.65 -4.82
C THR A 283 -9.74 22.69 -5.43
N LEU A 284 -9.77 21.39 -5.10
CA LEU A 284 -8.95 20.41 -5.81
C LEU A 284 -9.31 20.42 -7.30
N PRO A 285 -8.32 20.34 -8.22
CA PRO A 285 -8.55 20.46 -9.66
C PRO A 285 -9.66 19.55 -10.22
N LEU A 286 -9.78 18.33 -9.70
CA LEU A 286 -10.79 17.36 -10.14
C LEU A 286 -12.17 17.56 -9.50
N LEU A 287 -12.31 18.46 -8.52
CA LEU A 287 -13.55 18.73 -7.78
C LEU A 287 -14.10 20.14 -8.04
N GLU A 288 -13.28 21.03 -8.59
CA GLU A 288 -13.63 22.43 -8.80
C GLU A 288 -14.92 22.59 -9.64
N ASN A 289 -15.85 23.40 -9.14
CA ASN A 289 -17.16 23.67 -9.76
C ASN A 289 -18.05 22.43 -9.97
N ARG A 290 -17.88 21.37 -9.16
CA ARG A 290 -18.68 20.14 -9.24
C ARG A 290 -19.67 19.95 -8.08
N TYR A 291 -19.63 20.80 -7.06
CA TYR A 291 -20.58 20.75 -5.95
C TYR A 291 -21.93 21.34 -6.33
N VAL A 292 -22.99 20.60 -6.02
CA VAL A 292 -24.39 21.04 -6.18
C VAL A 292 -25.12 20.73 -4.88
N GLU A 293 -25.66 21.77 -4.25
CA GLU A 293 -26.35 21.64 -2.96
C GLU A 293 -27.51 20.64 -3.04
N GLY A 294 -27.57 19.72 -2.07
CA GLY A 294 -28.61 18.70 -1.97
C GLY A 294 -28.51 17.53 -2.95
N GLU A 295 -27.47 17.49 -3.78
CA GLU A 295 -27.25 16.44 -4.78
C GLU A 295 -25.91 15.75 -4.57
N THR A 296 -25.79 14.51 -5.09
CA THR A 296 -24.50 13.82 -5.15
C THR A 296 -24.27 13.27 -6.54
N TYR A 297 -23.22 13.76 -7.19
CA TYR A 297 -22.86 13.42 -8.56
C TYR A 297 -21.55 12.64 -8.63
N ILE A 298 -21.52 11.69 -9.57
CA ILE A 298 -20.33 10.94 -9.97
C ILE A 298 -19.94 11.41 -11.38
N TYR A 299 -18.71 11.90 -11.50
CA TYR A 299 -18.10 12.32 -12.75
C TYR A 299 -17.04 11.29 -13.12
N VAL A 300 -17.13 10.71 -14.31
CA VAL A 300 -16.13 9.79 -14.86
C VAL A 300 -15.39 10.52 -15.96
N CYS A 301 -14.11 10.77 -15.74
CA CYS A 301 -13.24 11.50 -16.67
C CYS A 301 -12.07 10.63 -17.13
N VAL A 302 -11.62 10.87 -18.36
CA VAL A 302 -10.43 10.28 -18.95
C VAL A 302 -9.72 11.38 -19.72
N ASN A 303 -8.41 11.55 -19.54
CA ASN A 303 -7.59 12.53 -20.26
C ASN A 303 -8.19 13.95 -20.24
N LYS A 304 -8.56 14.45 -19.04
CA LYS A 304 -9.16 15.79 -18.83
C LYS A 304 -10.56 15.98 -19.47
N ALA A 305 -11.16 14.94 -20.04
CA ALA A 305 -12.51 14.99 -20.60
C ALA A 305 -13.48 14.14 -19.76
N CYS A 306 -14.57 14.75 -19.29
CA CYS A 306 -15.59 14.09 -18.47
C CYS A 306 -16.83 13.73 -19.30
N LYS A 307 -17.45 12.59 -18.99
CA LYS A 307 -18.82 12.27 -19.44
C LYS A 307 -19.84 13.11 -18.65
N LEU A 308 -21.11 13.07 -19.06
CA LEU A 308 -22.19 13.67 -18.27
C LEU A 308 -22.25 13.01 -16.88
N PRO A 309 -22.36 13.80 -15.79
CA PRO A 309 -22.39 13.25 -14.45
C PRO A 309 -23.64 12.41 -14.20
N VAL A 310 -23.48 11.38 -13.41
CA VAL A 310 -24.56 10.44 -13.04
C VAL A 310 -24.73 10.40 -11.52
N LYS A 311 -25.93 10.06 -11.07
CA LYS A 311 -26.21 9.92 -9.63
C LYS A 311 -26.01 8.49 -9.14
N GLU A 312 -26.21 7.47 -9.97
CA GLU A 312 -26.13 6.06 -9.55
C GLU A 312 -24.77 5.43 -9.88
N VAL A 313 -24.23 4.63 -8.96
CA VAL A 313 -22.95 3.94 -9.15
C VAL A 313 -23.01 2.94 -10.30
N GLU A 314 -24.13 2.23 -10.46
CA GLU A 314 -24.34 1.34 -11.62
C GLU A 314 -24.15 2.06 -12.95
N LYS A 315 -24.65 3.30 -13.08
CA LYS A 315 -24.45 4.11 -14.28
C LYS A 315 -23.00 4.54 -14.43
N ALA A 316 -22.34 4.92 -13.33
CA ALA A 316 -20.92 5.27 -13.38
C ALA A 316 -20.06 4.08 -13.86
N LEU A 317 -20.39 2.86 -13.42
CA LEU A 317 -19.75 1.63 -13.89
C LEU A 317 -19.94 1.39 -15.39
N THR A 318 -21.07 1.78 -15.98
CA THR A 318 -21.25 1.69 -17.44
C THR A 318 -20.41 2.71 -18.22
N LEU A 319 -20.03 3.83 -17.60
CA LEU A 319 -19.16 4.85 -18.22
C LEU A 319 -17.68 4.46 -18.14
N ILE A 320 -17.33 3.62 -17.18
CA ILE A 320 -16.02 2.97 -17.05
C ILE A 320 -16.10 1.71 -17.92
N GLU A 321 -15.82 1.86 -19.21
CA GLU A 321 -15.91 0.77 -20.19
C GLU A 321 -15.13 -0.47 -19.67
N LYS A 322 -15.79 -1.63 -19.69
CA LYS A 322 -15.16 -2.94 -19.46
C LYS A 322 -14.47 -3.45 -20.71
#